data_AF-B9RJQ0-F1
#
_entry.id   AF-B9RJQ0-F1
#
_cell.length_a   1.000
_cell.length_b   1.000
_cell.length_c   1.000
_cell.angle_alpha   90.00
_cell.angle_beta   90.00
_cell.angle_gamma   90.00
#
_symmetry.space_group_name_H-M   'P 1'
#
loop_
_entity.id
_entity.type
_entity.pdbx_description
1 polymer ?
#
loop_
_entity_poly.entity_id
_entity_poly.type
_entity_poly.pdbx_seq_one_letter_code
_entity_poly.pdbx_strand_id
1 'polypeptide(L)'
;MALGLILGIGRAFRRKRTSSLDILSSKRAPRDYYKGKNCKPTGFHTRKGGYVIVPEKLPNYVVPDLTDFKVIFLYPSLKNYRRTTNPKRV
;
A
#
# COMPACT_ATOMS: atom_id res chain seq x y z
N MET A 1 22.56 15.09 43.35
CA MET A 1 22.33 14.22 42.17
C MET A 1 20.86 13.84 41.95
N ALA A 2 20.04 13.69 42.99
CA ALA A 2 18.61 13.37 42.86
C ALA A 2 17.79 14.39 42.04
N LEU A 3 18.05 15.69 42.19
CA LEU A 3 17.30 16.75 41.50
C LEU A 3 17.46 16.69 39.96
N GLY A 4 18.66 16.35 39.47
CA GLY A 4 18.92 16.21 38.03
C GLY A 4 18.19 15.01 37.43
N LEU A 5 18.08 13.90 38.17
CA LEU A 5 17.29 12.73 37.78
C LEU A 5 15.79 13.05 37.75
N ILE A 6 15.26 13.71 38.78
CA ILE A 6 13.84 14.09 38.85
C ILE A 6 13.47 15.05 37.71
N LEU A 7 14.31 16.06 37.44
CA LEU A 7 14.09 17.01 36.34
C LEU A 7 14.25 16.36 34.95
N GLY A 8 15.18 15.41 34.80
CA GLY A 8 15.37 14.64 33.56
C GLY A 8 14.16 13.77 33.25
N ILE A 9 13.64 13.05 34.25
CA ILE A 9 12.44 12.23 34.17
C ILE A 9 11.20 13.10 33.86
N GLY A 10 11.04 14.23 34.55
CA GLY A 10 9.94 15.17 34.31
C GLY A 10 9.93 15.77 32.89
N ARG A 11 11.10 15.92 32.26
CA ARG A 11 11.22 16.34 30.84
C ARG A 11 10.93 15.21 29.86
N ALA A 12 11.32 13.97 30.18
CA ALA A 12 11.05 12.80 29.34
C ALA A 12 9.55 12.45 29.26
N PHE A 13 8.81 12.67 30.35
CA PHE A 13 7.34 12.50 30.40
C PHE A 13 6.55 13.72 29.88
N ARG A 14 7.22 14.76 29.38
CA ARG A 14 6.54 15.91 28.78
C ARG A 14 5.79 15.44 27.53
N ARG A 15 4.47 15.66 27.48
CA ARG A 15 3.66 15.41 26.27
C ARG A 15 4.32 16.11 25.08
N LYS A 16 4.68 15.31 24.07
CA LYS A 16 5.16 15.83 22.79
C LYS A 16 4.07 16.71 22.17
N ARG A 17 4.47 17.78 21.48
CA ARG A 17 3.52 18.65 20.76
C ARG A 17 2.76 17.80 19.75
N THR A 18 1.46 18.05 19.58
CA THR A 18 0.61 17.30 18.63
C THR A 18 1.19 17.30 17.21
N SER A 19 1.88 18.38 16.81
CA SER A 19 2.54 18.52 15.51
C SER A 19 3.81 17.69 15.33
N SER A 20 4.43 17.21 16.40
CA SER A 20 5.60 16.32 16.35
C SER A 20 5.22 14.85 16.54
N LEU A 21 3.92 14.54 16.59
CA LEU A 21 3.43 13.18 16.58
C LEU A 21 3.28 12.70 15.14
N ASP A 22 3.61 11.44 14.93
CA ASP A 22 3.37 10.73 13.67
C ASP A 22 1.88 10.75 13.31
N ILE A 23 1.59 10.76 12.01
CA ILE A 23 0.21 10.71 11.50
C ILE A 23 -0.48 9.47 12.09
N LEU A 24 -1.62 9.72 12.76
CA LEU A 24 -2.43 8.64 13.32
C LEU A 24 -2.89 7.71 12.21
N SER A 25 -2.78 6.41 12.49
CA SER A 25 -3.27 5.33 11.64
C SER A 25 -4.22 4.46 12.45
N SER A 26 -5.06 3.69 11.77
CA SER A 26 -6.02 2.77 12.40
C SER A 26 -5.41 1.83 13.45
N LYS A 27 -4.10 1.55 13.40
CA LYS A 27 -3.41 0.68 14.36
C LYS A 27 -2.78 1.42 15.55
N ARG A 28 -2.58 2.73 15.44
CA ARG A 28 -1.85 3.55 16.43
C ARG A 28 -2.78 4.37 17.33
N ALA A 29 -4.04 4.45 16.97
CA ALA A 29 -5.02 5.35 17.57
C ALA A 29 -5.97 4.57 18.50
N PRO A 30 -6.72 5.25 19.39
CA PRO A 30 -7.68 4.61 20.29
C PRO A 30 -8.82 3.91 19.53
N ARG A 31 -9.59 3.07 20.25
CA ARG A 31 -10.60 2.14 19.71
C ARG A 31 -11.59 2.78 18.72
N ASP A 32 -12.00 4.04 18.94
CA ASP A 32 -13.01 4.72 18.13
C ASP A 32 -12.40 5.50 16.94
N TYR A 33 -11.09 5.40 16.71
CA TYR A 33 -10.43 6.03 15.58
C TYR A 33 -10.55 5.18 14.32
N TYR A 34 -11.62 5.41 13.56
CA TYR A 34 -11.85 4.75 12.29
C TYR A 34 -11.19 5.49 11.11
N LYS A 35 -10.05 4.99 10.64
CA LYS A 35 -9.34 5.53 9.47
C LYS A 35 -9.05 4.46 8.42
N GLY A 36 -9.62 4.65 7.24
CA GLY A 36 -9.41 3.77 6.08
C GLY A 36 -8.06 3.95 5.39
N LYS A 37 -7.80 3.10 4.40
CA LYS A 37 -6.59 3.11 3.55
C LYS A 37 -6.87 3.56 2.11
N ASN A 38 -7.93 4.33 1.91
CA ASN A 38 -8.39 4.79 0.60
C ASN A 38 -8.68 3.67 -0.42
N CYS A 39 -8.90 2.42 0.04
CA CYS A 39 -9.41 1.35 -0.81
C CYS A 39 -10.78 1.74 -1.36
N LYS A 40 -11.02 1.43 -2.63
CA LYS A 40 -12.32 1.65 -3.26
C LYS A 40 -13.37 0.72 -2.62
N PRO A 41 -14.62 1.20 -2.41
CA PRO A 41 -15.65 0.41 -1.77
C PRO A 41 -16.17 -0.69 -2.72
N THR A 42 -16.35 -1.90 -2.21
CA THR A 42 -16.91 -3.06 -2.94
C THR A 42 -18.44 -3.15 -2.85
N GLY A 43 -19.05 -2.29 -2.05
CA GLY A 43 -20.47 -2.38 -1.68
C GLY A 43 -20.92 -1.16 -0.86
N PHE A 44 -21.92 -1.36 0.00
CA PHE A 44 -22.47 -0.30 0.86
C PHE A 44 -22.86 -0.83 2.25
N HIS A 45 -22.89 0.09 3.23
CA HIS A 45 -23.37 -0.21 4.58
C HIS A 45 -24.91 -0.15 4.64
N THR A 46 -25.53 -1.11 5.32
CA THR A 46 -26.98 -1.13 5.53
C THR A 46 -27.38 -0.26 6.72
N ARG A 47 -28.66 0.11 6.81
CA ARG A 47 -29.22 0.88 7.93
C ARG A 47 -28.95 0.26 9.31
N LYS A 48 -28.84 -1.07 9.38
CA LYS A 48 -28.59 -1.83 10.61
C LYS A 48 -27.12 -2.20 10.82
N GLY A 49 -26.18 -1.52 10.15
CA GLY A 49 -24.74 -1.72 10.34
C GLY A 49 -24.15 -2.95 9.64
N GLY A 50 -24.94 -3.67 8.83
CA GLY A 50 -24.42 -4.71 7.95
C GLY A 50 -23.68 -4.14 6.75
N TYR A 51 -23.06 -5.02 5.94
CA TYR A 51 -22.42 -4.64 4.68
C TYR A 51 -22.93 -5.54 3.56
N VAL A 52 -23.37 -4.94 2.45
CA VAL A 52 -23.83 -5.65 1.26
C VAL A 52 -22.81 -5.42 0.14
N ILE A 53 -22.27 -6.51 -0.39
CA ILE A 53 -21.29 -6.52 -1.47
C ILE A 53 -22.03 -6.45 -2.82
N VAL A 54 -21.55 -5.63 -3.74
CA VAL A 54 -22.12 -5.50 -5.09
C VAL A 54 -21.16 -6.18 -6.07
N PRO A 55 -21.52 -7.31 -6.70
CA PRO A 55 -20.60 -8.11 -7.54
C PRO A 55 -19.98 -7.32 -8.70
N GLU A 56 -20.70 -6.33 -9.23
CA GLU A 56 -20.22 -5.45 -10.30
C GLU A 56 -19.05 -4.55 -9.88
N LYS A 57 -18.93 -4.23 -8.58
CA LYS A 57 -17.84 -3.41 -8.05
C LYS A 57 -16.60 -4.23 -7.71
N LEU A 58 -16.67 -5.56 -7.78
CA LEU A 58 -15.51 -6.41 -7.53
C LEU A 58 -14.60 -6.41 -8.75
N PRO A 59 -13.27 -6.26 -8.56
CA PRO A 59 -12.33 -6.38 -9.66
C PRO A 59 -12.30 -7.84 -10.13
N ASN A 60 -12.67 -8.06 -11.39
CA ASN A 60 -12.57 -9.37 -12.05
C ASN A 60 -11.27 -9.41 -12.87
N TYR A 61 -10.33 -10.22 -12.43
CA TYR A 61 -9.06 -10.41 -13.13
C TYR A 61 -9.21 -11.51 -14.18
N VAL A 62 -9.07 -11.14 -15.46
CA VAL A 62 -9.00 -12.11 -16.55
C VAL A 62 -7.56 -12.61 -16.61
N VAL A 63 -7.32 -13.75 -15.98
CA VAL A 63 -6.02 -14.43 -16.01
C VAL A 63 -5.99 -15.35 -17.24
N PRO A 64 -5.10 -15.11 -18.22
CA PRO A 64 -4.99 -15.99 -19.37
C PRO A 64 -4.35 -17.34 -18.99
N ASP A 65 -4.67 -18.39 -19.75
CA ASP A 65 -3.94 -19.65 -19.65
C ASP A 65 -2.51 -19.46 -20.17
N LEU A 66 -1.54 -19.95 -19.40
CA LEU A 66 -0.11 -19.83 -19.67
C LEU A 66 0.52 -21.17 -20.04
N THR A 67 -0.28 -22.22 -20.22
CA THR A 67 0.20 -23.53 -20.65
C THR A 67 0.89 -23.42 -22.01
N ASP A 68 2.12 -23.93 -22.10
CA ASP A 68 3.02 -23.89 -23.28
C ASP A 68 3.43 -22.49 -23.79
N PHE A 69 3.29 -21.45 -22.97
CA PHE A 69 3.66 -20.08 -23.34
C PHE A 69 5.19 -19.91 -23.42
N LYS A 70 5.74 -19.88 -24.65
CA LYS A 70 7.18 -19.70 -24.91
C LYS A 70 7.62 -18.23 -24.78
N VAL A 71 7.47 -17.63 -23.60
CA VAL A 71 8.05 -16.32 -23.27
C VAL A 71 9.23 -16.52 -22.31
N ILE A 72 10.43 -16.57 -22.88
CA ILE A 72 11.67 -16.94 -22.18
C ILE A 72 12.38 -15.74 -21.53
N PHE A 73 11.91 -14.50 -21.72
CA PHE A 73 12.68 -13.34 -21.26
C PHE A 73 11.84 -12.20 -20.69
N LEU A 74 11.60 -12.20 -19.37
CA LEU A 74 11.28 -10.96 -18.64
C LEU A 74 12.56 -10.13 -18.33
N TYR A 75 13.74 -10.74 -18.46
CA TYR A 75 15.05 -10.09 -18.34
C TYR A 75 15.92 -10.39 -19.56
N PRO A 76 15.85 -9.63 -20.66
CA PRO A 76 16.62 -9.96 -21.86
C PRO A 76 18.08 -10.24 -21.50
N SER A 77 18.55 -11.45 -21.77
CA SER A 77 19.99 -11.73 -21.70
C SER A 77 20.64 -10.81 -22.72
N LEU A 78 21.62 -10.02 -22.27
CA LEU A 78 22.37 -9.03 -23.06
C LEU A 78 23.04 -9.60 -24.34
N LYS A 79 22.93 -10.91 -24.58
CA LYS A 79 23.53 -11.63 -25.70
C LYS A 79 22.81 -11.42 -27.06
N ASN A 80 21.59 -10.87 -27.10
CA ASN A 80 20.79 -10.77 -28.35
C ASN A 80 20.50 -9.34 -28.86
N TYR A 81 21.31 -8.34 -28.50
CA TYR A 81 21.17 -6.94 -28.96
C TYR A 81 21.79 -6.66 -30.36
N ARG A 82 21.74 -7.62 -31.29
CA ARG A 82 22.14 -7.34 -32.69
C ARG A 82 21.06 -7.82 -33.63
N ARG A 83 19.97 -7.04 -33.72
CA ARG A 83 19.17 -7.01 -34.96
C ARG A 83 19.59 -5.78 -35.73
N THR A 84 20.42 -6.01 -36.73
CA THR A 84 20.76 -5.03 -37.75
C THR A 84 19.48 -4.61 -38.46
N THR A 85 19.05 -3.37 -38.26
CA THR A 85 18.12 -2.72 -39.18
C THR A 85 18.86 -2.54 -40.49
N ASN A 86 18.56 -3.39 -41.47
CA ASN A 86 19.04 -3.19 -42.84
C ASN A 86 18.03 -2.25 -43.52
N PRO A 87 18.36 -0.97 -43.80
CA PRO A 87 17.48 -0.11 -44.58
C PRO A 87 17.49 -0.64 -46.02
N LYS A 88 16.43 -1.33 -46.42
CA LYS A 88 16.28 -1.80 -47.80
C LYS A 88 16.14 -0.58 -48.71
N ARG A 89 17.10 -0.41 -49.63
CA ARG A 89 16.91 0.22 -50.94
C ARG A 89 15.73 -0.45 -51.65
N VAL A 90 14.70 0.32 -52.03
CA VAL A 90 14.12 0.42 -53.38
C VAL A 90 13.53 1.81 -53.49
#